data_AF-A0A1G6JU98-F1
#
_entry.id   AF-A0A1G6JU98-F1
#
_cell.length_a   1.000
_cell.length_b   1.000
_cell.length_c   1.000
_cell.angle_alpha   90.00
_cell.angle_beta   90.00
_cell.angle_gamma   90.00
#
_symmetry.space_group_name_H-M   'P 1'
#
loop_
_entity.id
_entity.type
_entity.pdbx_description
1 polymer ?
#
loop_
_entity_poly.entity_id
_entity_poly.type
_entity_poly.pdbx_seq_one_letter_code
_entity_poly.pdbx_strand_id
1 'polypeptide(L)'
;MKYIIWTLFFSVLVGCTSPEEEPIDHTEIETSEETVEEAFSNDEESEEDVEEVTDTEQLNPVGYKLELDLSDEQDWVYEWNGSSYVVEGREVNAEELEEEVMSLLNTLDFSLSMNLNAVNARIFDYLSIDSENVEELELDLTFENGTFISYEYEQPEDEDLQQIFEFELEIEFHNGDEMVYEYDVLENEAEVEQRDGSELDYEASLEAIDVLLYELDVDGSSSINSIKEAVLSTLAIEEDEVETFYFEQVRESDERIQIEHSQR
;
A
#
# COMPACT_ATOMS: atom_id res chain seq x y z
N MET A 1 15.37 17.36 -10.31
CA MET A 1 16.11 17.16 -9.04
C MET A 1 15.86 18.31 -8.06
N LYS A 2 14.63 18.38 -7.55
CA LYS A 2 14.32 19.07 -6.29
C LYS A 2 14.26 17.97 -5.24
N TYR A 3 15.07 18.07 -4.20
CA TYR A 3 15.03 17.15 -3.07
C TYR A 3 13.86 17.56 -2.18
N ILE A 4 12.86 16.68 -2.02
CA ILE A 4 11.84 16.80 -0.99
C ILE A 4 12.51 16.42 0.34
N ILE A 5 12.47 17.32 1.31
CA ILE A 5 13.07 17.14 2.63
C ILE A 5 11.96 16.62 3.54
N TRP A 6 11.88 15.29 3.72
CA TRP A 6 11.11 14.69 4.79
C TRP A 6 11.80 14.94 6.14
N THR A 7 11.04 15.40 7.12
CA THR A 7 11.56 15.80 8.43
C THR A 7 11.21 14.74 9.47
N LEU A 8 12.05 13.72 9.60
CA LEU A 8 11.95 12.69 10.64
C LEU A 8 12.11 13.30 12.04
N PHE A 9 11.11 13.08 12.89
CA PHE A 9 11.03 13.62 14.25
C PHE A 9 11.54 12.60 15.28
N PHE A 10 12.87 12.42 15.34
CA PHE A 10 13.52 11.47 16.24
C PHE A 10 13.33 11.85 17.73
N SER A 11 12.54 11.08 18.48
CA SER A 11 12.38 11.21 19.93
C SER A 11 13.06 10.05 20.67
N VAL A 12 14.33 10.23 21.03
CA VAL A 12 15.10 9.26 21.83
C VAL A 12 14.60 9.24 23.28
N LEU A 13 14.03 8.11 23.70
CA LEU A 13 13.83 7.79 25.12
C LEU A 13 14.70 6.60 25.52
N VAL A 14 15.84 6.92 26.14
CA VAL A 14 16.74 5.95 26.79
C VAL A 14 16.10 5.41 28.06
N GLY A 15 15.75 4.12 28.06
CA GLY A 15 15.30 3.37 29.23
C GLY A 15 16.11 2.08 29.45
N CYS A 16 17.20 2.15 30.21
CA CYS A 16 17.88 0.96 30.71
C CYS A 16 17.05 0.24 31.79
N THR A 17 16.74 -1.05 31.60
CA THR A 17 16.68 -2.04 32.70
C THR A 17 16.86 -3.48 32.19
N SER A 18 18.01 -4.07 32.53
CA SER A 18 18.28 -5.52 32.61
C SER A 18 17.84 -6.00 34.02
N PRO A 19 17.41 -7.27 34.28
CA PRO A 19 18.31 -8.43 34.24
C PRO A 19 17.70 -9.86 34.04
N GLU A 20 18.63 -10.81 33.94
CA GLU A 20 18.63 -12.17 34.51
C GLU A 20 18.14 -13.38 33.67
N GLU A 21 19.15 -14.16 33.25
CA GLU A 21 19.09 -15.53 32.72
C GLU A 21 18.66 -16.55 33.79
N GLU A 22 17.95 -17.60 33.40
CA GLU A 22 18.24 -18.97 33.86
C GLU A 22 17.93 -20.02 32.75
N PRO A 23 18.68 -21.14 32.70
CA PRO A 23 18.69 -22.08 31.59
C PRO A 23 17.63 -23.19 31.75
N ILE A 24 16.99 -23.59 30.65
CA ILE A 24 16.16 -24.80 30.61
C ILE A 24 16.84 -25.88 29.78
N ASP A 25 16.98 -27.01 30.47
CA ASP A 25 17.62 -28.28 30.15
C ASP A 25 16.87 -29.09 29.09
N HIS A 26 17.64 -29.93 28.40
CA HIS A 26 17.32 -30.81 27.29
C HIS A 26 16.14 -31.76 27.55
N THR A 27 15.33 -32.05 26.52
CA THR A 27 14.89 -33.44 26.25
C THR A 27 14.60 -33.64 24.76
N GLU A 28 15.42 -34.48 24.13
CA GLU A 28 15.18 -35.12 22.83
C GLU A 28 13.92 -35.99 22.90
N ILE A 29 13.03 -35.89 21.90
CA ILE A 29 12.08 -36.96 21.58
C ILE A 29 12.26 -37.29 20.10
N GLU A 30 12.84 -38.47 19.87
CA GLU A 30 12.88 -39.17 18.59
C GLU A 30 11.47 -39.59 18.15
N THR A 31 11.20 -39.31 16.86
CA THR A 31 10.76 -40.25 15.82
C THR A 31 9.52 -41.10 16.04
N SER A 32 8.53 -40.90 15.14
CA SER A 32 7.63 -41.97 14.67
C SER A 32 6.94 -41.54 13.37
N GLU A 33 7.54 -41.89 12.23
CA GLU A 33 6.83 -42.08 10.96
C GLU A 33 5.77 -43.17 11.14
N GLU A 34 4.51 -42.89 10.82
CA GLU A 34 3.57 -43.94 10.42
C GLU A 34 2.66 -43.43 9.29
N THR A 35 3.02 -43.84 8.09
CA THR A 35 2.18 -43.82 6.88
C THR A 35 0.99 -44.77 7.08
N VAL A 36 -0.24 -44.28 6.92
CA VAL A 36 -1.40 -45.14 6.66
C VAL A 36 -2.23 -44.56 5.51
N GLU A 37 -2.51 -45.46 4.58
CA GLU A 37 -3.18 -45.28 3.30
C GLU A 37 -4.64 -44.80 3.38
N GLU A 38 -5.05 -44.28 2.22
CA GLU A 38 -6.37 -43.88 1.77
C GLU A 38 -7.57 -44.69 2.31
N ALA A 39 -8.66 -43.97 2.60
CA ALA A 39 -9.99 -44.47 2.38
C ALA A 39 -10.89 -43.34 1.87
N PHE A 40 -11.23 -43.41 0.57
CA PHE A 40 -12.33 -42.69 -0.05
C PHE A 40 -13.63 -42.91 0.72
N SER A 41 -14.31 -41.81 1.05
CA SER A 41 -15.73 -41.78 1.40
C SER A 41 -16.33 -40.49 0.84
N ASN A 42 -16.97 -40.66 -0.30
CA ASN A 42 -17.86 -39.73 -0.97
C ASN A 42 -19.15 -39.61 -0.13
N ASP A 43 -19.49 -38.43 0.38
CA ASP A 43 -20.89 -38.09 0.65
C ASP A 43 -21.13 -36.57 0.79
N GLU A 44 -22.14 -36.17 0.03
CA GLU A 44 -23.12 -35.10 0.26
C GLU A 44 -22.67 -33.63 0.31
N GLU A 45 -22.93 -32.98 -0.83
CA GLU A 45 -23.53 -31.65 -0.97
C GLU A 45 -23.97 -30.99 0.35
N SER A 46 -23.18 -30.01 0.76
CA SER A 46 -23.65 -28.87 1.53
C SER A 46 -23.20 -27.64 0.76
N GLU A 47 -24.04 -27.18 -0.18
CA GLU A 47 -23.99 -25.81 -0.66
C GLU A 47 -24.36 -24.93 0.55
N GLU A 48 -23.37 -24.62 1.38
CA GLU A 48 -23.45 -23.42 2.20
C GLU A 48 -23.38 -22.27 1.21
N ASP A 49 -24.49 -21.54 1.11
CA ASP A 49 -24.53 -20.15 0.66
C ASP A 49 -23.44 -19.41 1.45
N VAL A 50 -22.23 -19.37 0.89
CA VAL A 50 -21.28 -18.32 1.17
C VAL A 50 -21.94 -17.09 0.59
N GLU A 51 -22.64 -16.34 1.45
CA GLU A 51 -22.92 -14.95 1.14
C GLU A 51 -21.56 -14.31 0.88
N GLU A 52 -21.21 -14.20 -0.39
CA GLU A 52 -20.15 -13.34 -0.89
C GLU A 52 -20.58 -11.93 -0.45
N VAL A 53 -20.08 -11.53 0.72
CA VAL A 53 -20.13 -10.16 1.20
C VAL A 53 -19.22 -9.39 0.25
N THR A 54 -19.77 -9.06 -0.92
CA THR A 54 -19.24 -7.99 -1.75
C THR A 54 -19.64 -6.71 -1.04
N ASP A 55 -18.93 -6.38 0.04
CA ASP A 55 -18.91 -5.03 0.62
C ASP A 55 -18.28 -4.10 -0.41
N THR A 56 -19.05 -3.83 -1.46
CA THR A 56 -18.86 -2.69 -2.33
C THR A 56 -19.64 -1.56 -1.68
N GLU A 57 -19.22 -1.15 -0.49
CA GLU A 57 -19.64 0.15 0.03
C GLU A 57 -19.18 1.17 -1.01
N GLN A 58 -20.17 1.75 -1.71
CA GLN A 58 -19.92 2.82 -2.65
C GLN A 58 -19.56 4.06 -1.82
N LEU A 59 -18.27 4.21 -1.56
CA LEU A 59 -17.75 5.33 -0.79
C LEU A 59 -17.82 6.60 -1.64
N ASN A 60 -18.50 7.63 -1.14
CA ASN A 60 -18.55 8.93 -1.80
C ASN A 60 -17.42 9.81 -1.24
N PRO A 61 -16.42 10.18 -2.04
CA PRO A 61 -15.36 11.07 -1.58
C PRO A 61 -15.90 12.47 -1.27
N VAL A 62 -15.40 13.06 -0.19
CA VAL A 62 -15.60 14.46 0.24
C VAL A 62 -14.37 15.34 0.03
N GLY A 63 -13.25 14.74 -0.33
CA GLY A 63 -12.01 15.39 -0.69
C GLY A 63 -11.30 14.60 -1.78
N TYR A 64 -10.55 15.32 -2.61
CA TYR A 64 -9.88 14.80 -3.79
C TYR A 64 -8.67 15.66 -4.13
N LYS A 65 -7.56 15.01 -4.49
CA LYS A 65 -6.40 15.64 -5.11
C LYS A 65 -5.95 14.71 -6.24
N LEU A 66 -5.72 15.25 -7.43
CA LEU A 66 -5.02 14.56 -8.50
C LEU A 66 -3.89 15.44 -8.98
N GLU A 67 -2.67 14.93 -8.88
CA GLU A 67 -1.50 15.55 -9.47
C GLU A 67 -0.99 14.67 -10.61
N LEU A 68 -0.56 15.31 -11.69
CA LEU A 68 0.01 14.67 -12.86
C LEU A 68 1.23 15.46 -13.27
N ASP A 69 2.38 14.82 -13.27
CA ASP A 69 3.60 15.37 -13.85
C ASP A 69 3.75 14.85 -15.27
N LEU A 70 3.82 15.76 -16.23
CA LEU A 70 3.88 15.44 -17.66
C LEU A 70 5.27 15.67 -18.22
N SER A 71 5.64 14.85 -19.21
CA SER A 71 6.98 14.84 -19.81
C SER A 71 7.38 16.11 -20.58
N ASP A 72 6.45 17.04 -20.77
CA ASP A 72 6.70 18.34 -21.36
C ASP A 72 6.90 19.47 -20.33
N GLU A 73 7.32 19.11 -19.11
CA GLU A 73 7.54 20.01 -17.96
C GLU A 73 6.25 20.74 -17.55
N GLN A 74 5.10 20.08 -17.69
CA GLN A 74 3.80 20.59 -17.24
C GLN A 74 3.29 19.78 -16.05
N ASP A 75 2.99 20.47 -14.97
CA ASP A 75 2.41 19.87 -13.76
C ASP A 75 0.93 20.25 -13.72
N TRP A 76 0.04 19.26 -13.65
CA TRP A 76 -1.40 19.46 -13.58
C TRP A 76 -1.90 19.04 -12.21
N VAL A 77 -2.39 19.99 -11.43
CA VAL A 77 -2.98 19.74 -10.11
C VAL A 77 -4.48 20.00 -10.16
N TYR A 78 -5.28 19.05 -9.74
CA TYR A 78 -6.73 19.16 -9.56
C TYR A 78 -7.05 18.88 -8.08
N GLU A 79 -7.26 19.93 -7.29
CA GLU A 79 -7.57 19.79 -5.86
C GLU A 79 -9.00 20.23 -5.54
N TRP A 80 -9.70 19.43 -4.73
CA TRP A 80 -11.00 19.74 -4.13
C TRP A 80 -11.05 19.28 -2.67
N ASN A 81 -11.32 20.22 -1.76
CA ASN A 81 -11.49 19.94 -0.32
C ASN A 81 -12.88 20.33 0.23
N GLY A 82 -13.88 20.38 -0.65
CA GLY A 82 -15.23 20.85 -0.31
C GLY A 82 -15.38 22.38 -0.20
N SER A 83 -14.29 23.16 -0.21
CA SER A 83 -14.35 24.61 0.03
C SER A 83 -13.44 25.48 -0.86
N SER A 84 -12.39 24.91 -1.47
CA SER A 84 -11.51 25.58 -2.41
C SER A 84 -11.11 24.67 -3.56
N TYR A 85 -10.62 25.31 -4.64
CA TYR A 85 -10.25 24.68 -5.90
C TYR A 85 -8.95 25.31 -6.41
N VAL A 86 -8.00 24.47 -6.82
CA VAL A 86 -6.78 24.89 -7.53
C VAL A 86 -6.68 24.04 -8.79
N VAL A 87 -6.57 24.71 -9.95
CA VAL A 87 -6.06 24.13 -11.19
C VAL A 87 -4.87 24.99 -11.60
N GLU A 88 -3.67 24.45 -11.52
CA GLU A 88 -2.52 25.15 -12.08
C GLU A 88 -2.69 25.22 -13.62
N GLY A 89 -2.54 26.43 -14.19
CA GLY A 89 -2.68 26.66 -15.64
C GLY A 89 -4.04 27.19 -16.14
N ARG A 90 -5.12 27.17 -15.34
CA ARG A 90 -6.42 27.78 -15.72
C ARG A 90 -7.21 28.33 -14.52
N GLU A 91 -7.74 29.55 -14.66
CA GLU A 91 -8.71 30.10 -13.69
C GLU A 91 -10.09 29.46 -13.99
N VAL A 92 -10.52 28.51 -13.16
CA VAL A 92 -11.85 27.88 -13.25
C VAL A 92 -12.70 28.37 -12.08
N ASN A 93 -14.00 28.57 -12.31
CA ASN A 93 -14.89 28.86 -11.20
C ASN A 93 -15.11 27.58 -10.36
N ALA A 94 -15.34 27.75 -9.07
CA ALA A 94 -15.51 26.65 -8.11
C ALA A 94 -16.60 25.63 -8.50
N GLU A 95 -17.75 26.10 -8.98
CA GLU A 95 -18.90 25.26 -9.36
C GLU A 95 -18.58 24.43 -10.62
N GLU A 96 -17.89 25.02 -11.59
CA GLU A 96 -17.44 24.31 -12.80
C GLU A 96 -16.39 23.23 -12.47
N LEU A 97 -15.45 23.50 -11.56
CA LEU A 97 -14.46 22.49 -11.17
C LEU A 97 -15.08 21.38 -10.31
N GLU A 98 -16.04 21.71 -9.45
CA GLU A 98 -16.82 20.70 -8.71
C GLU A 98 -17.52 19.73 -9.65
N GLU A 99 -18.23 20.25 -10.65
CA GLU A 99 -18.90 19.41 -11.66
C GLU A 99 -17.90 18.55 -12.44
N GLU A 100 -16.74 19.10 -12.79
CA GLU A 100 -15.67 18.40 -13.53
C GLU A 100 -15.02 17.29 -12.70
N VAL A 101 -14.67 17.56 -11.44
CA VAL A 101 -14.09 16.57 -10.50
C VAL A 101 -15.11 15.49 -10.17
N MET A 102 -16.36 15.86 -9.88
CA MET A 102 -17.42 14.88 -9.63
C MET A 102 -17.70 14.04 -10.88
N SER A 103 -17.65 14.63 -12.06
CA SER A 103 -17.76 13.89 -13.32
C SER A 103 -16.59 12.92 -13.52
N LEU A 104 -15.36 13.33 -13.19
CA LEU A 104 -14.18 12.47 -13.22
C LEU A 104 -14.35 11.31 -12.23
N LEU A 105 -14.59 11.58 -10.95
CA LEU A 105 -14.76 10.55 -9.92
C LEU A 105 -15.89 9.56 -10.24
N ASN A 106 -17.02 10.05 -10.74
CA ASN A 106 -18.11 9.18 -11.20
C ASN A 106 -17.73 8.34 -12.43
N THR A 107 -16.85 8.86 -13.30
CA THR A 107 -16.32 8.13 -14.46
C THR A 107 -15.27 7.10 -14.03
N LEU A 108 -14.44 7.46 -13.05
CA LEU A 108 -13.47 6.55 -12.46
C LEU A 108 -14.18 5.37 -11.81
N ASP A 109 -15.38 5.56 -11.23
CA ASP A 109 -16.11 4.52 -10.48
C ASP A 109 -15.13 3.78 -9.54
N PHE A 110 -14.32 4.59 -8.85
CA PHE A 110 -13.17 4.12 -8.13
C PHE A 110 -13.59 3.15 -7.03
N SER A 111 -12.90 2.01 -6.96
CA SER A 111 -13.04 1.05 -5.88
C SER A 111 -11.68 0.51 -5.51
N LEU A 112 -11.51 0.14 -4.24
CA LEU A 112 -10.27 -0.45 -3.75
C LEU A 112 -9.94 -1.81 -4.40
N SER A 113 -10.93 -2.46 -5.00
CA SER A 113 -10.78 -3.69 -5.79
C SER A 113 -10.42 -3.42 -7.25
N MET A 114 -10.41 -2.15 -7.68
CA MET A 114 -9.97 -1.80 -9.01
C MET A 114 -8.45 -1.94 -9.09
N ASN A 115 -8.02 -2.57 -10.17
CA ASN A 115 -6.62 -2.69 -10.52
C ASN A 115 -6.03 -1.31 -10.87
N LEU A 116 -4.80 -1.05 -10.41
CA LEU A 116 -4.15 0.27 -10.49
C LEU A 116 -3.97 0.75 -11.94
N ASN A 117 -3.58 -0.13 -12.87
CA ASN A 117 -3.51 0.18 -14.29
C ASN A 117 -4.87 0.59 -14.88
N ALA A 118 -5.96 0.00 -14.37
CA ALA A 118 -7.31 0.39 -14.79
C ALA A 118 -7.70 1.78 -14.25
N VAL A 119 -7.24 2.15 -13.06
CA VAL A 119 -7.40 3.51 -12.51
C VAL A 119 -6.66 4.51 -13.39
N ASN A 120 -5.37 4.28 -13.65
CA ASN A 120 -4.52 5.11 -14.51
C ASN A 120 -5.16 5.31 -15.89
N ALA A 121 -5.55 4.21 -16.55
CA ALA A 121 -6.14 4.25 -17.88
C ALA A 121 -7.44 5.07 -17.94
N ARG A 122 -8.28 5.02 -16.89
CA ARG A 122 -9.52 5.81 -16.84
C ARG A 122 -9.23 7.30 -16.63
N ILE A 123 -8.24 7.64 -15.80
CA ILE A 123 -7.81 9.03 -15.60
C ILE A 123 -7.30 9.61 -16.92
N PHE A 124 -6.40 8.88 -17.60
CA PHE A 124 -5.82 9.32 -18.87
C PHE A 124 -6.86 9.45 -19.97
N ASP A 125 -7.79 8.49 -20.11
CA ASP A 125 -8.88 8.56 -21.08
C ASP A 125 -9.80 9.77 -20.82
N TYR A 126 -10.18 10.00 -19.56
CA TYR A 126 -11.03 11.12 -19.19
C TYR A 126 -10.38 12.47 -19.52
N LEU A 127 -9.11 12.63 -19.17
CA LEU A 127 -8.34 13.85 -19.44
C LEU A 127 -7.87 13.94 -20.89
N SER A 128 -8.06 12.89 -21.69
CA SER A 128 -7.55 12.77 -23.06
C SER A 128 -6.03 12.97 -23.16
N ILE A 129 -5.30 12.44 -22.17
CA ILE A 129 -3.84 12.44 -22.10
C ILE A 129 -3.33 11.10 -22.64
N ASP A 130 -2.22 11.13 -23.37
CA ASP A 130 -1.51 9.90 -23.76
C ASP A 130 -0.66 9.44 -22.58
N SER A 131 -0.77 8.16 -22.18
CA SER A 131 -0.04 7.62 -21.04
C SER A 131 1.47 7.72 -21.22
N GLU A 132 1.98 7.75 -22.46
CA GLU A 132 3.41 7.97 -22.74
C GLU A 132 3.92 9.37 -22.36
N ASN A 133 3.03 10.30 -21.99
CA ASN A 133 3.40 11.65 -21.58
C ASN A 133 3.23 11.88 -20.08
N VAL A 134 2.90 10.86 -19.29
CA VAL A 134 2.70 10.99 -17.84
C VAL A 134 3.90 10.35 -17.15
N GLU A 135 4.68 11.17 -16.45
CA GLU A 135 5.83 10.71 -15.65
C GLU A 135 5.33 10.23 -14.29
N GLU A 136 4.47 11.00 -13.64
CA GLU A 136 3.93 10.71 -12.31
C GLU A 136 2.41 10.96 -12.25
N LEU A 137 1.72 10.16 -11.44
CA LEU A 137 0.32 10.35 -11.08
C LEU A 137 0.17 10.16 -9.57
N GLU A 138 -0.37 11.16 -8.90
CA GLU A 138 -0.77 11.09 -7.48
C GLU A 138 -2.28 11.28 -7.39
N LEU A 139 -2.97 10.39 -6.67
CA LEU A 139 -4.40 10.45 -6.42
C LEU A 139 -4.69 10.30 -4.92
N ASP A 140 -5.20 11.37 -4.32
CA ASP A 140 -5.73 11.35 -2.96
C ASP A 140 -7.25 11.40 -2.95
N LEU A 141 -7.85 10.57 -2.09
CA LEU A 141 -9.29 10.53 -1.83
C LEU A 141 -9.54 10.57 -0.33
N THR A 142 -10.40 11.49 0.09
CA THR A 142 -10.92 11.54 1.47
C THR A 142 -12.40 11.25 1.45
N PHE A 143 -12.90 10.40 2.34
CA PHE A 143 -14.31 9.98 2.39
C PHE A 143 -15.06 10.55 3.60
N GLU A 144 -16.40 10.53 3.56
CA GLU A 144 -17.27 11.06 4.62
C GLU A 144 -17.00 10.43 6.00
N ASN A 145 -16.65 9.15 6.02
CA ASN A 145 -16.34 8.40 7.24
C ASN A 145 -14.95 8.74 7.81
N GLY A 146 -14.15 9.55 7.12
CA GLY A 146 -12.79 9.91 7.52
C GLY A 146 -11.71 8.99 6.96
N THR A 147 -12.07 7.95 6.20
CA THR A 147 -11.11 7.13 5.45
C THR A 147 -10.34 8.02 4.47
N PHE A 148 -9.04 7.76 4.36
CA PHE A 148 -8.16 8.39 3.39
C PHE A 148 -7.47 7.32 2.56
N ILE A 149 -7.35 7.58 1.27
CA ILE A 149 -6.59 6.76 0.31
C ILE A 149 -5.67 7.70 -0.44
N SER A 150 -4.37 7.41 -0.43
CA SER A 150 -3.41 7.98 -1.37
C SER A 150 -2.87 6.88 -2.27
N TYR A 151 -2.68 7.19 -3.53
CA TYR A 151 -2.09 6.32 -4.53
C TYR A 151 -1.15 7.13 -5.41
N GLU A 152 0.10 6.70 -5.48
CA GLU A 152 1.11 7.28 -6.35
C GLU A 152 1.61 6.24 -7.35
N TYR A 153 1.84 6.69 -8.58
CA TYR A 153 2.41 5.89 -9.65
C TYR A 153 3.41 6.70 -10.45
N GLU A 154 4.63 6.19 -10.54
CA GLU A 154 5.68 6.71 -11.42
C GLU A 154 5.95 5.72 -12.56
N GLN A 155 6.00 6.20 -13.80
CA GLN A 155 6.19 5.34 -14.97
C GLN A 155 7.64 4.81 -15.05
N PRO A 156 7.87 3.52 -15.38
CA PRO A 156 9.23 3.02 -15.59
C PRO A 156 9.97 3.74 -16.73
N GLU A 157 11.23 4.11 -16.51
CA GLU A 157 12.16 4.56 -17.56
C GLU A 157 12.61 3.40 -18.47
N ASP A 158 12.70 2.17 -17.93
CA ASP A 158 13.10 0.95 -18.65
C ASP A 158 12.29 -0.28 -18.20
N GLU A 159 11.38 -0.76 -19.06
CA GLU A 159 10.50 -1.91 -18.78
C GLU A 159 11.23 -3.24 -18.53
N ASP A 160 12.49 -3.39 -18.97
CA ASP A 160 13.26 -4.62 -18.78
C ASP A 160 13.82 -4.74 -17.34
N LEU A 161 13.80 -3.67 -16.55
CA LEU A 161 14.32 -3.62 -15.19
C LEU A 161 13.18 -3.83 -14.18
N GLN A 162 13.15 -5.00 -13.55
CA GLN A 162 12.03 -5.43 -12.69
C GLN A 162 12.48 -5.73 -11.25
N GLN A 163 13.74 -5.48 -10.92
CA GLN A 163 14.26 -5.71 -9.58
C GLN A 163 13.74 -4.64 -8.62
N ILE A 164 13.34 -5.03 -7.40
CA ILE A 164 12.96 -4.09 -6.34
C ILE A 164 14.24 -3.45 -5.76
N PHE A 165 14.26 -2.12 -5.71
CA PHE A 165 15.34 -1.30 -5.18
C PHE A 165 15.02 -0.74 -3.80
N GLU A 166 13.78 -0.26 -3.63
CA GLU A 166 13.30 0.27 -2.36
C GLU A 166 11.96 -0.40 -2.03
N PHE A 167 11.76 -0.68 -0.76
CA PHE A 167 10.52 -1.24 -0.23
C PHE A 167 10.28 -0.66 1.16
N GLU A 168 9.09 -0.14 1.38
CA GLU A 168 8.64 0.36 2.67
C GLU A 168 7.24 -0.17 2.97
N LEU A 169 7.04 -0.63 4.20
CA LEU A 169 5.74 -1.02 4.72
C LEU A 169 5.63 -0.51 6.14
N GLU A 170 4.61 0.29 6.39
CA GLU A 170 4.26 0.77 7.72
C GLU A 170 2.80 0.39 8.03
N ILE A 171 2.58 -0.19 9.20
CA ILE A 171 1.27 -0.57 9.69
C ILE A 171 1.09 0.03 11.08
N GLU A 172 0.18 0.99 11.20
CA GLU A 172 -0.28 1.51 12.49
C GLU A 172 -1.52 0.73 12.93
N PHE A 173 -1.54 0.29 14.18
CA PHE A 173 -2.66 -0.45 14.75
C PHE A 173 -3.54 0.47 15.61
N HIS A 174 -4.83 0.15 15.75
CA HIS A 174 -5.77 0.91 16.58
C HIS A 174 -5.40 1.01 18.08
N ASN A 175 -4.51 0.14 18.57
CA ASN A 175 -3.99 0.21 19.92
C ASN A 175 -2.78 1.16 20.08
N GLY A 176 -2.34 1.77 18.98
CA GLY A 176 -1.17 2.65 18.90
C GLY A 176 0.16 1.91 18.83
N ASP A 177 0.15 0.59 18.60
CA ASP A 177 1.37 -0.13 18.20
C ASP A 177 1.66 0.17 16.72
N GLU A 178 2.92 0.01 16.31
CA GLU A 178 3.40 0.25 14.95
C GLU A 178 4.28 -0.93 14.52
N MET A 179 4.32 -1.21 13.21
CA MET A 179 5.20 -2.19 12.60
C MET A 179 5.77 -1.61 11.32
N VAL A 180 7.09 -1.69 11.15
CA VAL A 180 7.81 -1.06 10.03
C VAL A 180 8.73 -2.08 9.38
N TYR A 181 8.74 -2.12 8.05
CA TYR A 181 9.73 -2.81 7.23
C TYR A 181 10.29 -1.82 6.21
N GLU A 182 11.60 -1.66 6.18
CA GLU A 182 12.28 -0.74 5.28
C GLU A 182 13.46 -1.46 4.62
N TYR A 183 13.62 -1.28 3.32
CA TYR A 183 14.72 -1.82 2.54
C TYR A 183 15.13 -0.85 1.45
N ASP A 184 16.43 -0.56 1.40
CA ASP A 184 17.04 0.28 0.37
C ASP A 184 18.36 -0.35 -0.12
N VAL A 185 18.39 -0.76 -1.39
CA VAL A 185 19.58 -1.33 -2.04
C VAL A 185 20.73 -0.33 -2.17
N LEU A 186 20.41 0.92 -2.48
CA LEU A 186 21.37 1.98 -2.75
C LEU A 186 22.08 2.43 -1.47
N GLU A 187 21.34 2.49 -0.37
CA GLU A 187 21.86 2.80 0.96
C GLU A 187 22.40 1.54 1.68
N ASN A 188 22.06 0.35 1.18
CA ASN A 188 22.37 -0.95 1.80
C ASN A 188 21.79 -0.99 3.23
N GLU A 189 20.52 -0.63 3.34
CA GLU A 189 19.77 -0.55 4.59
C GLU A 189 18.63 -1.57 4.57
N ALA A 190 18.36 -2.14 5.75
CA ALA A 190 17.31 -3.12 5.97
C ALA A 190 16.91 -3.08 7.44
N GLU A 191 15.72 -2.57 7.72
CA GLU A 191 15.22 -2.35 9.07
C GLU A 191 13.84 -3.00 9.22
N VAL A 192 13.63 -3.64 10.38
CA VAL A 192 12.33 -4.21 10.74
C VAL A 192 12.07 -3.89 12.20
N GLU A 193 11.05 -3.08 12.47
CA GLU A 193 10.49 -2.84 13.79
C GLU A 193 9.22 -3.68 13.95
N GLN A 194 9.22 -4.57 14.94
CA GLN A 194 8.07 -5.43 15.24
C GLN A 194 7.04 -4.69 16.08
N ARG A 195 5.81 -5.20 16.11
CA ARG A 195 4.67 -4.65 16.85
C ARG A 195 4.94 -4.34 18.34
N ASP A 196 5.86 -5.04 18.98
CA ASP A 196 6.23 -4.80 20.38
C ASP A 196 7.31 -3.70 20.56
N GLY A 197 7.67 -3.01 19.48
CA GLY A 197 8.72 -2.01 19.39
C GLY A 197 10.13 -2.59 19.41
N SER A 198 10.28 -3.90 19.20
CA SER A 198 11.61 -4.53 19.11
C SER A 198 12.12 -4.56 17.66
N GLU A 199 13.36 -4.14 17.49
CA GLU A 199 14.04 -4.15 16.19
C GLU A 199 14.78 -5.48 15.95
N LEU A 200 14.73 -5.97 14.72
CA LEU A 200 15.57 -7.06 14.26
C LEU A 200 16.99 -6.55 13.92
N ASP A 201 17.98 -7.45 13.97
CA ASP A 201 19.28 -7.13 13.40
C ASP A 201 19.23 -7.21 11.86
N TYR A 202 20.17 -6.54 11.19
CA TYR A 202 20.21 -6.42 9.74
C TYR A 202 20.06 -7.76 8.97
N GLU A 203 20.68 -8.86 9.43
CA GLU A 203 20.59 -10.14 8.71
C GLU A 203 19.20 -10.75 8.86
N ALA A 204 18.59 -10.63 10.04
CA ALA A 204 17.21 -11.04 10.29
C ALA A 204 16.18 -10.13 9.57
N SER A 205 16.43 -8.83 9.49
CA SER A 205 15.60 -7.87 8.73
C SER A 205 15.57 -8.24 7.25
N LEU A 206 16.73 -8.49 6.64
CA LEU A 206 16.82 -8.95 5.25
C LEU A 206 16.05 -10.24 5.01
N GLU A 207 16.18 -11.24 5.90
CA GLU A 207 15.43 -12.50 5.76
C GLU A 207 13.92 -12.27 5.83
N ALA A 208 13.46 -11.43 6.75
CA ALA A 208 12.04 -11.10 6.90
C ALA A 208 11.49 -10.36 5.67
N ILE A 209 12.24 -9.39 5.16
CA ILE A 209 11.86 -8.61 3.96
C ILE A 209 11.90 -9.50 2.71
N ASP A 210 12.91 -10.35 2.55
CA ASP A 210 13.00 -11.29 1.42
C ASP A 210 11.79 -12.23 1.37
N VAL A 211 11.32 -12.71 2.53
CA VAL A 211 10.10 -13.54 2.61
C VAL A 211 8.88 -12.72 2.17
N LEU A 212 8.75 -11.49 2.65
CA LEU A 212 7.63 -10.63 2.31
C LEU A 212 7.61 -10.30 0.81
N LEU A 213 8.73 -9.84 0.25
CA LEU A 213 8.87 -9.55 -1.18
C LEU A 213 8.70 -10.79 -2.07
N TYR A 214 9.04 -11.99 -1.57
CA TYR A 214 8.83 -13.23 -2.33
C TYR A 214 7.35 -13.61 -2.44
N GLU A 215 6.56 -13.37 -1.39
CA GLU A 215 5.13 -13.67 -1.37
C GLU A 215 4.30 -12.54 -2.03
N LEU A 216 4.82 -11.32 -2.09
CA LEU A 216 4.17 -10.15 -2.68
C LEU A 216 4.54 -9.98 -4.16
N ASP A 217 3.67 -10.43 -5.07
CA ASP A 217 3.74 -10.10 -6.50
C ASP A 217 2.93 -8.82 -6.77
N VAL A 218 3.48 -7.66 -6.41
CA VAL A 218 2.80 -6.36 -6.55
C VAL A 218 3.22 -5.68 -7.85
N ASP A 219 2.28 -5.44 -8.74
CA ASP A 219 2.46 -4.67 -9.97
C ASP A 219 1.24 -3.81 -10.24
N GLY A 220 1.26 -3.01 -11.32
CA GLY A 220 0.09 -2.23 -11.73
C GLY A 220 -1.15 -3.09 -12.04
N SER A 221 -1.03 -4.43 -12.11
CA SER A 221 -2.17 -5.32 -12.27
C SER A 221 -2.89 -5.64 -10.94
N SER A 222 -2.24 -5.32 -9.82
CA SER A 222 -2.80 -5.47 -8.48
C SER A 222 -3.80 -4.35 -8.16
N SER A 223 -4.64 -4.60 -7.16
CA SER A 223 -5.55 -3.60 -6.56
C SER A 223 -5.08 -3.27 -5.16
N ILE A 224 -5.50 -2.12 -4.61
CA ILE A 224 -5.15 -1.74 -3.23
C ILE A 224 -5.59 -2.83 -2.23
N ASN A 225 -6.82 -3.35 -2.38
CA ASN A 225 -7.32 -4.42 -1.50
C ASN A 225 -6.49 -5.70 -1.62
N SER A 226 -6.10 -6.12 -2.84
CA SER A 226 -5.31 -7.35 -3.00
C SER A 226 -3.91 -7.21 -2.42
N ILE A 227 -3.29 -6.03 -2.53
CA ILE A 227 -1.97 -5.75 -1.95
C ILE A 227 -2.07 -5.78 -0.42
N LYS A 228 -3.02 -5.03 0.15
CA LYS A 228 -3.28 -5.01 1.58
C LYS A 228 -3.60 -6.41 2.13
N GLU A 229 -4.51 -7.14 1.51
CA GLU A 229 -4.87 -8.51 1.91
C GLU A 229 -3.66 -9.46 1.87
N ALA A 230 -2.84 -9.39 0.81
CA ALA A 230 -1.64 -10.22 0.69
C ALA A 230 -0.62 -9.91 1.80
N VAL A 231 -0.36 -8.63 2.08
CA VAL A 231 0.55 -8.21 3.16
C VAL A 231 0.02 -8.67 4.51
N LEU A 232 -1.23 -8.32 4.85
CA LEU A 232 -1.80 -8.64 6.16
C LEU A 232 -1.89 -10.15 6.40
N SER A 233 -2.27 -10.92 5.37
CA SER A 233 -2.27 -12.38 5.44
C SER A 233 -0.86 -12.96 5.65
N THR A 234 0.17 -12.41 4.98
CA THR A 234 1.56 -12.85 5.12
C THR A 234 2.09 -12.63 6.54
N LEU A 235 1.72 -11.49 7.13
CA LEU A 235 2.11 -11.12 8.49
C LEU A 235 1.17 -11.68 9.58
N ALA A 236 0.11 -12.40 9.19
CA ALA A 236 -0.93 -12.91 10.07
C ALA A 236 -1.58 -11.81 10.94
N ILE A 237 -1.86 -10.66 10.33
CA ILE A 237 -2.55 -9.51 10.91
C ILE A 237 -4.01 -9.53 10.47
N GLU A 238 -4.94 -9.31 11.41
CA GLU A 238 -6.36 -9.17 11.09
C GLU A 238 -6.63 -7.73 10.61
N GLU A 239 -7.43 -7.58 9.55
CA GLU A 239 -7.69 -6.26 8.95
C GLU A 239 -8.36 -5.27 9.92
N ASP A 240 -9.18 -5.75 10.86
CA ASP A 240 -9.88 -4.92 11.85
C ASP A 240 -8.99 -4.39 12.97
N GLU A 241 -7.71 -4.79 13.01
CA GLU A 241 -6.71 -4.22 13.91
C GLU A 241 -5.99 -3.00 13.33
N VAL A 242 -6.06 -2.80 12.01
CA VAL A 242 -5.24 -1.83 11.26
C VAL A 242 -5.93 -0.47 11.19
N GLU A 243 -5.26 0.57 11.69
CA GLU A 243 -5.67 1.96 11.55
C GLU A 243 -5.13 2.55 10.25
N THR A 244 -3.82 2.42 10.02
CA THR A 244 -3.12 2.93 8.84
C THR A 244 -2.32 1.81 8.19
N PHE A 245 -2.40 1.74 6.87
CA PHE A 245 -1.60 0.86 6.03
C PHE A 245 -0.88 1.71 5.00
N TYR A 246 0.44 1.73 5.04
CA TYR A 246 1.30 2.36 4.05
C TYR A 246 2.19 1.31 3.39
N PHE A 247 2.27 1.34 2.07
CA PHE A 247 3.09 0.44 1.27
C PHE A 247 3.74 1.24 0.16
N GLU A 248 5.04 1.11 0.00
CA GLU A 248 5.81 1.63 -1.13
C GLU A 248 6.71 0.54 -1.70
N GLN A 249 6.79 0.52 -3.03
CA GLN A 249 7.78 -0.26 -3.76
C GLN A 249 8.33 0.56 -4.91
N VAL A 250 9.67 0.66 -4.99
CA VAL A 250 10.38 1.26 -6.11
C VAL A 250 11.22 0.20 -6.81
N ARG A 251 11.11 0.13 -8.14
CA ARG A 251 11.90 -0.79 -8.98
C ARG A 251 13.14 -0.10 -9.55
N GLU A 252 14.08 -0.92 -10.03
CA GLU A 252 15.26 -0.49 -10.78
C GLU A 252 14.92 0.33 -12.03
N SER A 253 13.71 0.17 -12.57
CA SER A 253 13.19 0.97 -13.67
C SER A 253 12.72 2.37 -13.28
N ASP A 254 12.84 2.75 -12.01
CA ASP A 254 12.20 3.92 -11.39
C ASP A 254 10.66 3.84 -11.37
N GLU A 255 10.06 2.67 -11.64
CA GLU A 255 8.63 2.48 -11.38
C GLU A 255 8.37 2.48 -9.88
N ARG A 256 7.53 3.41 -9.42
CA ARG A 256 7.07 3.55 -8.05
C ARG A 256 5.59 3.21 -7.94
N ILE A 257 5.23 2.41 -6.94
CA ILE A 257 3.84 2.23 -6.50
C ILE A 257 3.82 2.55 -5.01
N GLN A 258 3.09 3.60 -4.64
CA GLN A 258 2.85 3.97 -3.25
C GLN A 258 1.35 3.91 -2.96
N ILE A 259 0.99 3.38 -1.80
CA ILE A 259 -0.38 3.24 -1.33
C ILE A 259 -0.41 3.65 0.14
N GLU A 260 -1.25 4.62 0.47
CA GLU A 260 -1.65 4.89 1.85
C GLU A 260 -3.15 4.63 1.98
N HIS A 261 -3.55 3.89 3.01
CA HIS A 261 -4.94 3.66 3.33
C HIS A 261 -5.14 3.72 4.85
N SER A 262 -5.82 4.77 5.32
CA SER A 262 -6.14 4.95 6.74
C SER A 262 -7.64 4.95 7.01
N GLN A 263 -8.02 4.37 8.15
CA GLN A 263 -9.38 4.31 8.68
C GLN A 263 -9.44 5.03 10.02
N ARG A 264 -10.57 5.68 10.33
CA ARG A 264 -10.71 6.57 11.49
C ARG A 264 -11.87 6.21 12.41
#